data_AF-A0A968WRY8-F1
#
_entry.id   AF-A0A968WRY8-F1
#
_cell.length_a   1.000
_cell.length_b   1.000
_cell.length_c   1.000
_cell.angle_alpha   90.00
_cell.angle_beta   90.00
_cell.angle_gamma   90.00
#
_symmetry.space_group_name_H-M   'P 1'
#
loop_
_entity.id
_entity.type
_entity.pdbx_description
1 polymer ?
#
loop_
_entity_poly.entity_id
_entity_poly.type
_entity_poly.pdbx_seq_one_letter_code
_entity_poly.pdbx_strand_id
1 'polypeptide(L)'
;MAIAVGFASTLVLILSREGMLSGKMSWWLVASFSVPVLYCAYNNFAARAWPKGADTLQVGAAESVWSGLFAVPFILLIEPFGAPEYAPLAAYWILIAAIVMWIVERIAYFTLIREMGAVYTVQATYVATPAAVIIAAMFFGGGSDIWLWLSLALLMLALWLNNSKPAARPQPA
;
A
#
# COMPACT_ATOMS: atom_id res chain seq x y z
N MET A 1 -20.00 7.68 0.62
CA MET A 1 -20.27 7.10 1.95
C MET A 1 -19.18 6.12 2.37
N ALA A 2 -19.02 4.95 1.74
CA ALA A 2 -18.03 3.95 2.17
C ALA A 2 -16.57 4.46 2.20
N ILE A 3 -16.14 5.21 1.16
CA ILE A 3 -14.82 5.87 1.14
C ILE A 3 -14.66 6.85 2.32
N ALA A 4 -15.70 7.61 2.64
CA ALA A 4 -15.68 8.57 3.75
C ALA A 4 -15.63 7.87 5.12
N VAL A 5 -16.30 6.71 5.28
CA VAL A 5 -16.26 5.91 6.51
C VAL A 5 -14.92 5.21 6.67
N GLY A 6 -14.33 4.66 5.60
CA GLY A 6 -12.98 4.08 5.65
C GLY A 6 -11.88 5.13 5.88
N PHE A 7 -12.08 6.34 5.34
CA PHE A 7 -11.22 7.48 5.66
C PHE A 7 -11.37 7.88 7.13
N ALA A 8 -12.59 7.95 7.65
CA ALA A 8 -12.87 8.24 9.06
C ALA A 8 -12.30 7.17 10.01
N SER A 9 -12.37 5.88 9.67
CA SER A 9 -11.79 4.82 10.51
C SER A 9 -10.27 4.94 10.61
N THR A 10 -9.62 5.27 9.51
CA THR A 10 -8.16 5.48 9.47
C THR A 10 -7.77 6.74 10.25
N LEU A 11 -8.58 7.81 10.13
CA LEU A 11 -8.43 9.04 10.93
C LEU A 11 -8.55 8.78 12.43
N VAL A 12 -9.54 7.99 12.87
CA VAL A 12 -9.70 7.63 14.28
C VAL A 12 -8.44 6.95 14.82
N LEU A 13 -7.87 6.01 14.07
CA LEU A 13 -6.65 5.27 14.47
C LEU A 13 -5.41 6.19 14.52
N ILE A 14 -5.29 7.12 13.56
CA ILE A 14 -4.21 8.12 13.53
C ILE A 14 -4.35 9.12 14.68
N LEU A 15 -5.58 9.57 14.96
CA LEU A 15 -5.90 10.54 16.01
C LEU A 15 -5.80 9.92 17.42
N SER A 16 -6.13 8.64 17.57
CA SER A 16 -6.13 7.94 18.86
C SER A 16 -4.74 7.50 19.31
N ARG A 17 -3.77 7.40 18.39
CA ARG A 17 -2.37 7.23 18.79
C ARG A 17 -1.86 8.52 19.43
N GLU A 18 -1.20 8.36 20.58
CA GLU A 18 -0.75 9.42 21.51
C GLU A 18 -0.01 10.61 20.86
N GLY A 19 0.52 10.44 19.64
CA GLY A 19 1.21 11.47 18.87
C GLY A 19 0.37 12.72 18.54
N MET A 20 -0.92 12.60 18.20
CA MET A 20 -1.74 13.77 17.82
C MET A 20 -2.33 14.53 19.02
N LEU A 21 -2.59 13.85 20.14
CA LEU A 21 -3.04 14.50 21.38
C LEU A 21 -1.96 15.40 22.01
N SER A 22 -0.70 15.25 21.58
CA SER A 22 0.43 16.13 21.94
C SER A 22 0.51 17.43 21.11
N GLY A 23 -0.39 17.63 20.13
CA GLY A 23 -0.43 18.82 19.28
C GLY A 23 0.64 18.88 18.17
N LYS A 24 1.48 17.84 18.03
CA LYS A 24 2.54 17.79 17.01
C LYS A 24 2.05 17.03 15.77
N MET A 25 1.53 17.76 14.79
CA MET A 25 1.21 17.21 13.47
C MET A 25 2.50 17.02 12.68
N SER A 26 2.88 15.75 12.43
CA SER A 26 4.07 15.43 11.64
C SER A 26 3.83 15.75 10.16
N TRP A 27 4.78 16.42 9.51
CA TRP A 27 4.74 16.64 8.05
C TRP A 27 4.64 15.33 7.26
N TRP A 28 5.18 14.23 7.79
CA TRP A 28 5.06 12.90 7.18
C TRP A 28 3.62 12.37 7.15
N LEU A 29 2.79 12.78 8.12
CA LEU A 29 1.36 12.45 8.09
C LEU A 29 0.69 13.17 6.91
N VAL A 30 1.02 14.45 6.67
CA VAL A 30 0.52 15.20 5.52
C VAL A 30 0.99 14.56 4.21
N ALA A 31 2.28 14.22 4.13
CA ALA A 31 2.87 13.55 2.98
C ALA A 31 2.19 12.20 2.67
N SER A 32 1.73 11.45 3.68
CA SER A 32 1.05 10.17 3.47
C SER A 32 -0.25 10.26 2.67
N PHE A 33 -0.93 11.42 2.65
CA PHE A 33 -2.12 11.61 1.82
C PHE A 33 -1.80 11.69 0.32
N SER A 34 -0.54 11.93 -0.06
CA SER A 34 -0.11 11.83 -1.46
C SER A 34 -0.12 10.39 -1.97
N VAL A 35 0.14 9.42 -1.09
CA VAL A 35 0.23 7.98 -1.42
C VAL A 35 -1.03 7.47 -2.13
N PRO A 36 -2.26 7.61 -1.59
CA PRO A 36 -3.46 7.12 -2.26
C PRO A 36 -3.71 7.81 -3.61
N VAL A 37 -3.35 9.09 -3.76
CA VAL A 37 -3.49 9.82 -5.03
C VAL A 37 -2.55 9.24 -6.08
N LEU A 38 -1.28 9.03 -5.71
CA LEU A 38 -0.27 8.44 -6.58
C LEU A 38 -0.64 7.00 -6.95
N TYR A 39 -1.08 6.18 -6.00
CA TYR A 39 -1.54 4.81 -6.25
C TYR A 39 -2.75 4.76 -7.18
N CYS A 40 -3.71 5.68 -7.03
CA CYS A 40 -4.87 5.76 -7.92
C CYS A 40 -4.43 6.09 -9.37
N ALA A 41 -3.58 7.10 -9.54
CA ALA A 41 -3.03 7.46 -10.84
C ALA A 41 -2.24 6.31 -11.46
N TYR A 42 -1.36 5.67 -10.67
CA TYR A 42 -0.54 4.54 -11.06
C TYR A 42 -1.37 3.33 -11.51
N ASN A 43 -2.33 2.89 -10.70
CA ASN A 43 -3.14 1.71 -11.02
C ASN A 43 -3.99 1.93 -12.27
N ASN A 44 -4.52 3.13 -12.46
CA ASN A 44 -5.27 3.48 -13.65
C ASN A 44 -4.35 3.58 -14.90
N PHE A 45 -3.13 4.10 -14.74
CA PHE A 45 -2.13 4.10 -15.80
C PHE A 45 -1.72 2.68 -16.18
N ALA A 46 -1.36 1.83 -15.21
CA ALA A 46 -0.97 0.44 -15.42
C ALA A 46 -2.08 -0.33 -16.15
N ALA A 47 -3.35 -0.16 -15.76
CA ALA A 47 -4.47 -0.83 -16.42
C ALA A 47 -4.73 -0.35 -17.87
N ARG A 48 -4.46 0.93 -18.19
CA ARG A 48 -4.75 1.51 -19.52
C ARG A 48 -3.58 1.42 -20.50
N ALA A 49 -2.37 1.62 -20.00
CA ALA A 49 -1.14 1.66 -20.78
C ALA A 49 -0.40 0.31 -20.79
N TRP A 50 -1.10 -0.78 -20.45
CA TRP A 50 -0.51 -2.11 -20.45
C TRP A 50 0.00 -2.50 -21.85
N PRO A 51 1.27 -2.90 -22.01
CA PRO A 51 1.81 -3.25 -23.31
C PRO A 51 1.12 -4.49 -23.89
N LYS A 52 0.75 -4.45 -25.18
CA LYS A 52 0.07 -5.57 -25.85
C LYS A 52 0.97 -6.81 -25.85
N GLY A 53 0.48 -7.91 -25.31
CA GLY A 53 1.19 -9.20 -25.29
C GLY A 53 2.29 -9.33 -24.23
N ALA A 54 2.53 -8.29 -23.41
CA ALA A 54 3.51 -8.38 -22.33
C ALA A 54 2.96 -9.13 -21.12
N ASP A 55 3.76 -10.05 -20.59
CA ASP A 55 3.46 -10.78 -19.37
C ASP A 55 3.74 -9.94 -18.10
N THR A 56 3.13 -10.31 -16.98
CA THR A 56 3.24 -9.60 -15.69
C THR A 56 4.69 -9.49 -15.22
N LEU A 57 5.49 -10.55 -15.39
CA LEU A 57 6.91 -10.53 -15.05
C LEU A 57 7.72 -9.57 -15.92
N GLN A 58 7.39 -9.46 -17.22
CA GLN A 58 8.09 -8.56 -18.13
C GLN A 58 7.82 -7.09 -17.78
N VAL A 59 6.56 -6.76 -17.53
CA VAL A 59 6.16 -5.41 -17.11
C VAL A 59 6.73 -5.08 -15.73
N GLY A 60 6.67 -6.01 -14.78
CA GLY A 60 7.26 -5.88 -13.44
C GLY A 60 8.76 -5.66 -13.47
N ALA A 61 9.49 -6.44 -14.27
CA ALA A 61 10.94 -6.28 -14.41
C ALA A 61 11.29 -4.92 -15.03
N ALA A 62 10.63 -4.53 -16.12
CA ALA A 62 10.88 -3.25 -16.78
C ALA A 62 10.57 -2.07 -15.84
N GLU A 63 9.42 -2.08 -15.17
CA GLU A 63 9.05 -1.06 -14.19
C GLU A 63 10.08 -0.97 -13.06
N SER A 64 10.51 -2.10 -12.50
CA SER A 64 11.46 -2.14 -11.40
C SER A 64 12.82 -1.55 -11.79
N VAL A 65 13.31 -1.89 -12.98
CA VAL A 65 14.56 -1.37 -13.52
C VAL A 65 14.47 0.15 -13.72
N TRP A 66 13.41 0.63 -14.39
CA TRP A 66 13.24 2.05 -14.66
C TRP A 66 13.01 2.85 -13.38
N SER A 67 12.25 2.31 -12.43
CA SER A 67 12.02 2.94 -11.12
C SER A 67 13.30 3.03 -10.31
N GLY A 68 14.11 1.97 -10.31
CA GLY A 68 15.43 1.96 -9.67
C GLY A 68 16.35 3.01 -10.26
N LEU A 69 16.49 3.05 -11.59
CA LEU A 69 17.29 4.05 -12.30
C LEU A 69 16.81 5.48 -12.01
N PHE A 70 15.49 5.68 -11.97
CA PHE A 70 14.91 6.99 -11.63
C PHE A 70 15.17 7.39 -10.18
N ALA A 71 15.19 6.44 -9.24
CA ALA A 71 15.41 6.69 -7.82
C ALA A 71 16.88 7.02 -7.49
N VAL A 72 17.84 6.45 -8.22
CA VAL A 72 19.29 6.65 -7.99
C VAL A 72 19.68 8.12 -7.81
N PRO A 73 19.36 9.07 -8.71
CA PRO A 73 19.77 10.46 -8.54
C PRO A 73 19.23 11.09 -7.25
N PHE A 74 18.00 10.76 -6.84
CA PHE A 74 17.42 11.28 -5.59
C PHE A 74 18.12 10.72 -4.35
N ILE A 75 18.46 9.43 -4.38
CA ILE A 75 19.21 8.79 -3.29
C ILE A 75 20.60 9.43 -3.16
N LEU A 76 21.30 9.64 -4.27
CA LEU A 76 22.64 10.24 -4.25
C LEU A 76 22.67 11.72 -3.84
N LEU A 77 21.56 12.44 -3.98
CA LEU A 77 21.43 13.80 -3.47
C LEU A 77 21.33 13.86 -1.94
N ILE A 78 20.78 12.80 -1.32
CA ILE A 78 20.57 12.72 0.14
C ILE A 78 21.76 12.03 0.81
N GLU A 79 22.24 10.93 0.22
CA GLU A 79 23.33 10.09 0.72
C GLU A 79 24.40 9.91 -0.37
N PRO A 80 25.43 10.78 -0.40
CA PRO A 80 26.50 10.71 -1.39
C PRO A 80 27.32 9.44 -1.26
N PHE A 81 27.83 8.94 -2.39
CA PHE A 81 28.73 7.78 -2.40
C PHE A 81 29.97 8.01 -1.51
N GLY A 82 30.19 7.06 -0.60
CA GLY A 82 31.38 7.01 0.26
C GLY A 82 31.19 7.56 1.67
N ALA A 83 29.94 7.75 2.11
CA ALA A 83 29.65 8.12 3.49
C ALA A 83 30.32 7.12 4.48
N PRO A 84 31.02 7.60 5.52
CA PRO A 84 31.73 6.73 6.48
C PRO A 84 30.81 5.79 7.27
N GLU A 85 29.50 6.01 7.20
CA GLU A 85 28.47 5.36 8.00
C GLU A 85 27.91 4.08 7.36
N TYR A 86 28.41 3.66 6.21
CA TYR A 86 27.91 2.45 5.57
C TYR A 86 28.19 1.20 6.40
N ALA A 87 27.12 0.46 6.69
CA ALA A 87 27.22 -0.84 7.32
C ALA A 87 28.00 -1.82 6.43
N PRO A 88 28.61 -2.87 7.01
CA PRO A 88 29.23 -3.95 6.24
C PRO A 88 28.21 -4.61 5.29
N LEU A 89 28.68 -5.10 4.13
CA LEU A 89 27.82 -5.77 3.13
C LEU A 89 26.94 -6.89 3.72
N ALA A 90 27.45 -7.62 4.72
CA ALA A 90 26.72 -8.68 5.41
C ALA A 90 25.50 -8.19 6.20
N ALA A 91 25.46 -6.91 6.60
CA ALA A 91 24.34 -6.32 7.35
C ALA A 91 23.10 -6.08 6.47
N TYR A 92 23.26 -6.06 5.14
CA TYR A 92 22.15 -5.83 4.21
C TYR A 92 21.35 -7.09 3.86
N TRP A 93 21.47 -8.19 4.62
CA TRP A 93 20.66 -9.39 4.37
C TRP A 93 19.15 -9.12 4.49
N ILE A 94 18.75 -8.18 5.36
CA ILE A 94 17.36 -7.73 5.50
C ILE A 94 16.87 -7.08 4.20
N LEU A 95 17.75 -6.34 3.50
CA LEU A 95 17.43 -5.75 2.21
C LEU A 95 17.14 -6.85 1.18
N ILE A 96 17.89 -7.96 1.20
CA ILE A 96 17.63 -9.11 0.33
C ILE A 96 16.25 -9.70 0.63
N ALA A 97 15.92 -9.91 1.92
CA ALA A 97 14.60 -10.40 2.31
C ALA A 97 13.47 -9.46 1.86
N ALA A 98 13.67 -8.14 2.00
CA ALA A 98 12.73 -7.13 1.54
C ALA A 98 12.56 -7.15 0.00
N ILE A 99 13.65 -7.31 -0.76
CA ILE A 99 13.61 -7.43 -2.23
C ILE A 99 12.80 -8.66 -2.64
N VAL A 100 13.01 -9.81 -2.00
CA VAL A 100 12.25 -11.04 -2.31
C VAL A 100 10.77 -10.86 -2.02
N MET A 101 10.41 -10.31 -0.86
CA MET A 101 9.01 -10.02 -0.52
C MET A 101 8.38 -9.07 -1.55
N TRP A 102 9.12 -8.03 -1.94
CA TRP A 102 8.67 -7.04 -2.91
C TRP A 102 8.46 -7.64 -4.31
N ILE A 103 9.32 -8.56 -4.75
CA ILE A 103 9.13 -9.29 -6.02
C ILE A 103 7.83 -10.09 -5.99
N VAL A 104 7.58 -10.84 -4.91
CA VAL A 104 6.36 -11.65 -4.75
C VAL A 104 5.12 -10.75 -4.74
N GLU A 105 5.15 -9.67 -3.97
CA GLU A 105 4.09 -8.66 -3.93
C GLU A 105 3.81 -8.11 -5.32
N ARG A 106 4.84 -7.71 -6.06
CA ARG A 106 4.70 -7.08 -7.38
C ARG A 106 4.10 -8.04 -8.40
N ILE A 107 4.52 -9.30 -8.42
CA ILE A 107 3.95 -10.33 -9.30
C ILE A 107 2.46 -10.51 -8.97
N ALA A 108 2.11 -10.69 -7.70
CA ALA A 108 0.71 -10.86 -7.28
C ALA A 108 -0.14 -9.64 -7.66
N TYR A 109 0.37 -8.43 -7.42
CA TYR A 109 -0.34 -7.19 -7.70
C TYR A 109 -0.59 -6.99 -9.19
N PHE A 110 0.41 -7.25 -10.04
CA PHE A 110 0.28 -7.13 -11.49
C PHE A 110 -0.59 -8.20 -12.13
N THR A 111 -0.55 -9.43 -11.60
CA THR A 111 -1.50 -10.48 -12.00
C THR A 111 -2.93 -10.04 -11.68
N LEU A 112 -3.19 -9.50 -10.49
CA LEU A 112 -4.52 -8.97 -10.14
C LEU A 112 -4.96 -7.82 -11.05
N ILE A 113 -4.08 -6.87 -11.38
CA ILE A 113 -4.41 -5.77 -12.30
C ILE A 113 -4.77 -6.32 -13.68
N ARG A 114 -3.99 -7.27 -14.18
CA ARG A 114 -4.18 -7.83 -15.52
C ARG A 114 -5.44 -8.68 -15.63
N GLU A 115 -5.72 -9.52 -14.64
CA GLU A 115 -6.83 -10.46 -14.67
C GLU A 115 -8.17 -9.84 -14.24
N MET A 116 -8.14 -8.98 -13.21
CA MET A 116 -9.33 -8.48 -12.53
C MET A 116 -9.52 -6.96 -12.66
N GLY A 117 -8.52 -6.25 -13.19
CA GLY A 117 -8.54 -4.80 -13.35
C GLY A 117 -8.11 -4.03 -12.11
N ALA A 118 -7.81 -2.74 -12.32
CA ALA A 118 -7.31 -1.83 -11.27
C ALA A 118 -8.29 -1.68 -10.09
N VAL A 119 -9.59 -1.60 -10.36
CA VAL A 119 -10.60 -1.39 -9.31
C VAL A 119 -10.65 -2.60 -8.36
N TYR A 120 -10.71 -3.82 -8.90
CA TYR A 120 -10.72 -5.03 -8.09
C TYR A 120 -9.43 -5.20 -7.30
N THR A 121 -8.28 -4.90 -7.91
CA THR A 121 -6.97 -4.98 -7.24
C THR A 121 -6.91 -4.09 -6.00
N VAL A 122 -7.41 -2.86 -6.09
CA VAL A 122 -7.51 -1.95 -4.94
C VAL A 122 -8.49 -2.48 -3.89
N GLN A 123 -9.56 -3.16 -4.30
CA GLN A 123 -10.48 -3.81 -3.34
C GLN A 123 -9.82 -4.99 -2.62
N ALA A 124 -8.94 -5.76 -3.28
CA ALA A 124 -8.19 -6.84 -2.64
C ALA A 124 -7.29 -6.31 -1.51
N THR A 125 -6.72 -5.10 -1.67
CA THR A 125 -5.96 -4.43 -0.62
C THR A 125 -6.81 -4.16 0.63
N TYR A 126 -8.12 -3.90 0.48
CA TYR A 126 -9.00 -3.71 1.63
C TYR A 126 -9.17 -4.95 2.50
N VAL A 127 -9.03 -6.16 1.95
CA VAL A 127 -9.04 -7.40 2.72
C VAL A 127 -7.65 -7.69 3.29
N ALA A 128 -6.59 -7.34 2.55
CA ALA A 128 -5.22 -7.52 2.99
C ALA A 128 -4.88 -6.67 4.23
N THR A 129 -5.39 -5.44 4.33
CA THR A 129 -5.15 -4.54 5.49
C THR A 129 -5.60 -5.12 6.84
N PRO A 130 -6.86 -5.56 7.04
CA PRO A 130 -7.28 -6.16 8.30
C PRO A 130 -6.56 -7.48 8.57
N ALA A 131 -6.28 -8.30 7.55
CA ALA A 131 -5.50 -9.51 7.70
C ALA A 131 -4.07 -9.21 8.20
N ALA A 132 -3.42 -8.19 7.66
CA ALA A 132 -2.11 -7.74 8.10
C ALA A 132 -2.14 -7.25 9.57
N VAL A 133 -3.18 -6.53 9.98
CA VAL A 133 -3.37 -6.09 11.38
C VAL A 133 -3.50 -7.30 12.32
N ILE A 134 -4.29 -8.30 11.95
CA ILE A 134 -4.48 -9.52 12.76
C ILE A 134 -3.15 -10.28 12.88
N ILE A 135 -2.46 -10.52 11.76
CA ILE A 135 -1.15 -11.18 11.74
C ILE A 135 -0.15 -10.39 12.60
N ALA A 136 -0.10 -9.06 12.44
CA ALA A 136 0.80 -8.22 13.22
C ALA A 136 0.51 -8.32 14.72
N ALA A 137 -0.77 -8.26 15.13
CA ALA A 137 -1.16 -8.41 16.53
C ALA A 137 -0.81 -9.78 17.11
N MET A 138 -0.83 -10.84 16.29
CA MET A 138 -0.45 -12.20 16.70
C MET A 138 1.07 -12.36 16.90
N PHE A 139 1.89 -11.79 16.01
CA PHE A 139 3.34 -11.99 16.04
C PHE A 139 4.11 -10.95 16.86
N PHE A 140 3.67 -9.69 16.86
CA PHE A 140 4.38 -8.58 17.51
C PHE A 140 3.76 -8.16 18.85
N GLY A 141 2.67 -8.82 19.27
CA GLY A 141 1.86 -8.37 20.41
C GLY A 141 1.03 -7.13 20.04
N GLY A 142 0.10 -6.75 20.91
CA GLY A 142 -0.86 -5.66 20.67
C GLY A 142 -2.32 -6.11 20.55
N GLY A 143 -2.60 -7.41 20.67
CA GLY A 143 -3.97 -7.94 20.73
C GLY A 143 -4.78 -7.47 21.96
N SER A 144 -4.17 -6.79 22.92
CA SER A 144 -4.85 -6.20 24.08
C SER A 144 -5.30 -4.76 23.87
N ASP A 145 -4.89 -4.08 22.80
CA ASP A 145 -5.29 -2.69 22.54
C ASP A 145 -6.72 -2.62 21.98
N ILE A 146 -7.66 -2.17 22.81
CA ILE A 146 -9.08 -2.08 22.44
C ILE A 146 -9.33 -1.07 21.31
N TRP A 147 -8.49 -0.04 21.16
CA TRP A 147 -8.62 0.96 20.10
C TRP A 147 -8.22 0.41 18.73
N LEU A 148 -7.26 -0.52 18.71
CA LEU A 148 -6.89 -1.26 17.50
C LEU A 148 -8.09 -2.07 16.99
N TRP A 149 -8.77 -2.80 17.87
CA TRP A 149 -9.93 -3.61 17.52
C TRP A 149 -11.15 -2.78 17.13
N LEU A 150 -11.41 -1.64 17.81
CA LEU A 150 -12.47 -0.72 17.42
C LEU A 150 -12.24 -0.13 16.02
N SER A 151 -11.00 0.26 15.72
CA SER A 151 -10.63 0.76 14.40
C SER A 151 -10.75 -0.31 13.32
N LEU A 152 -10.35 -1.55 13.64
CA LEU A 152 -10.52 -2.71 12.77
C LEU A 152 -12.01 -2.99 12.50
N ALA A 153 -12.86 -2.96 13.53
CA ALA A 153 -14.30 -3.16 13.40
C ALA A 153 -14.95 -2.06 12.54
N LEU A 154 -14.56 -0.80 12.73
CA LEU A 154 -15.01 0.32 11.90
C LEU A 154 -14.56 0.18 10.44
N LEU A 155 -13.33 -0.25 10.21
CA LEU A 155 -12.82 -0.55 8.86
C LEU A 155 -13.67 -1.66 8.23
N MET A 156 -13.87 -2.79 8.92
CA MET A 156 -14.68 -3.91 8.43
C MET A 156 -16.13 -3.48 8.11
N LEU A 157 -16.73 -2.62 8.93
CA LEU A 157 -18.06 -2.06 8.67
C LEU A 157 -18.07 -1.16 7.41
N ALA A 158 -17.06 -0.31 7.25
CA ALA A 158 -16.91 0.52 6.05
C ALA A 158 -16.82 -0.32 4.77
N LEU A 159 -16.07 -1.42 4.84
CA LEU A 159 -15.90 -2.36 3.74
C LEU A 159 -17.18 -3.10 3.41
N TRP A 160 -17.89 -3.58 4.43
CA TRP A 160 -19.20 -4.20 4.26
C TRP A 160 -20.19 -3.26 3.57
N LEU A 161 -20.25 -1.99 3.97
CA LEU A 161 -21.08 -0.96 3.32
C LEU A 161 -20.64 -0.66 1.88
N ASN A 162 -19.35 -0.77 1.57
CA ASN A 162 -18.83 -0.56 0.22
C ASN A 162 -19.28 -1.68 -0.73
N ASN A 163 -19.19 -2.92 -0.26
CA ASN A 163 -19.44 -4.12 -1.06
C ASN A 163 -20.94 -4.49 -1.14
N SER A 164 -21.77 -4.00 -0.22
CA SER A 164 -23.22 -4.31 -0.17
C SER A 164 -24.07 -3.50 -1.16
N LYS A 165 -23.49 -2.60 -1.95
CA LYS A 165 -24.23 -1.88 -3.00
C LYS A 165 -24.35 -2.79 -4.23
N PRO A 166 -25.57 -3.06 -4.73
CA PRO A 166 -25.74 -3.85 -5.96
C PRO A 166 -24.95 -3.20 -7.09
N ALA A 167 -24.09 -3.98 -7.75
CA ALA A 167 -23.48 -3.58 -9.01
C ALA A 167 -24.61 -3.13 -9.95
N ALA A 168 -24.62 -1.85 -10.34
CA ALA A 168 -25.54 -1.37 -11.35
C ALA A 168 -25.30 -2.20 -12.61
N ARG A 169 -26.24 -3.10 -12.91
CA ARG A 169 -26.21 -4.00 -14.06
C ARG A 169 -26.00 -3.14 -15.32
N PRO A 170 -25.01 -3.43 -16.19
CA PRO A 170 -24.90 -2.73 -17.45
C PRO A 170 -26.22 -2.87 -18.20
N GLN A 171 -26.84 -1.75 -18.60
CA GLN A 171 -28.01 -1.79 -19.46
C GLN A 171 -27.56 -2.34 -20.83
N PRO A 172 -28.15 -3.43 -21.33
CA PRO A 172 -27.95 -3.81 -22.72
C PRO A 172 -28.51 -2.71 -23.62
N ALA A 173 -27.70 -2.28 -24.59
CA ALA A 173 -28.11 -1.42 -25.69
C ALA A 173 -29.09 -2.16 -26.63
#